data_AF-A0A4Y7J883-F1
#
_entry.id   AF-A0A4Y7J883-F1
#
_cell.length_a   1.000
_cell.length_b   1.000
_cell.length_c   1.000
_cell.angle_alpha   90.00
_cell.angle_beta   90.00
_cell.angle_gamma   90.00
#
_symmetry.space_group_name_H-M   'P 1'
#
loop_
_entity.id
_entity.type
_entity.pdbx_description
1 polymer ?
#
loop_
_entity_poly.entity_id
_entity_poly.type
_entity_poly.pdbx_seq_one_letter_code
_entity_poly.pdbx_strand_id
1 'polypeptide(L)' 'MAEYNWKQFAADDVTEMRGHLLKYPVEVERRGKVKPIPGCETFPDVGGNICGTFFAIQENLTI' A
#
# COMPACT_ATOMS: atom_id res chain seq x y z
N MET A 1 -2.99 15.57 3.65
CA MET A 1 -1.52 15.54 3.76
C MET A 1 -0.96 14.17 3.39
N ALA A 2 -1.23 13.10 4.16
CA ALA A 2 -0.67 11.78 3.93
C ALA A 2 -1.07 11.11 2.58
N GLU A 3 -2.28 11.40 2.09
CA GLU A 3 -2.73 10.97 0.75
C GLU A 3 -1.96 11.62 -0.39
N TYR A 4 -1.66 12.92 -0.25
CA TYR A 4 -0.87 13.64 -1.23
C TYR A 4 0.57 13.11 -1.25
N ASN A 5 1.13 12.85 -0.07
CA ASN A 5 2.45 12.25 0.05
C ASN A 5 2.52 10.86 -0.60
N TRP A 6 1.50 10.01 -0.42
CA TRP A 6 1.43 8.72 -1.12
C TRP A 6 1.44 8.89 -2.66
N LYS A 7 0.64 9.83 -3.18
CA LYS A 7 0.60 10.10 -4.63
C LYS A 7 1.95 10.54 -5.19
N GLN A 8 2.70 11.36 -4.45
CA GLN A 8 4.06 11.75 -4.87
C GLN A 8 5.06 10.60 -4.74
N PHE A 9 4.95 9.80 -3.68
CA PHE A 9 5.81 8.64 -3.47
C PHE A 9 5.62 7.57 -4.56
N ALA A 10 4.39 7.36 -5.03
CA ALA A 10 4.06 6.39 -6.08
C ALA A 10 4.10 6.99 -7.51
N ALA A 11 4.54 8.23 -7.67
CA ALA A 11 4.69 8.84 -8.99
C ALA A 11 5.94 8.30 -9.70
N ASP A 12 5.90 8.28 -11.04
CA ASP A 12 7.05 7.89 -11.87
C ASP A 12 8.22 8.89 -11.74
N ASP A 13 7.89 10.17 -11.56
CA ASP A 13 8.87 11.26 -11.48
C ASP A 13 9.28 11.53 -10.03
N VAL A 14 10.60 11.55 -9.77
CA VAL A 14 11.15 11.70 -8.42
C VAL A 14 11.19 13.17 -8.03
N THR A 15 10.47 13.51 -6.96
CA THR A 15 10.41 14.87 -6.43
C THR A 15 10.67 14.90 -4.93
N GLU A 16 11.18 16.04 -4.42
CA GLU A 16 11.44 16.19 -2.98
C GLU A 16 10.12 16.26 -2.19
N MET A 17 9.95 15.33 -1.25
CA MET A 17 8.76 15.27 -0.40
C MET A 17 8.92 16.13 0.86
N ARG A 18 7.89 16.92 1.18
CA ARG A 18 7.87 17.78 2.38
C ARG A 18 7.55 17.04 3.69
N GLY A 19 7.53 15.71 3.69
CA GLY A 19 7.29 14.88 4.88
C GLY A 19 7.12 13.40 4.55
N HIS A 20 7.29 12.55 5.57
CA HIS A 20 7.39 11.09 5.40
C HIS A 20 6.14 10.31 5.81
N LEU A 21 5.11 10.97 6.33
CA LEU A 21 3.85 10.31 6.67
C LEU A 21 3.06 10.00 5.39
N LEU A 22 2.86 8.72 5.11
CA LEU A 22 2.10 8.21 3.97
C LEU A 22 0.82 7.54 4.46
N LYS A 23 -0.30 7.75 3.74
CA LYS A 23 -1.50 6.94 3.97
C LYS A 23 -1.26 5.58 3.34
N TYR A 24 -1.48 4.52 4.09
CA TYR A 24 -1.42 3.16 3.55
C TYR A 24 -2.50 3.01 2.46
N PRO A 25 -2.18 2.50 1.25
CA PRO A 25 -3.04 2.53 0.06
C PRO A 25 -4.16 1.47 0.09
N VAL A 26 -4.90 1.41 1.19
CA VAL A 26 -6.04 0.52 1.37
C VAL A 26 -7.32 1.30 1.65
N GLU A 27 -8.42 0.74 1.16
CA GLU A 27 -9.77 1.13 1.50
C GLU A 27 -10.36 0.10 2.49
N VAL A 28 -11.06 0.61 3.50
CA VAL A 28 -11.81 -0.21 4.44
C VAL A 28 -13.30 -0.03 4.15
N GLU A 29 -13.93 -1.10 3.66
CA GLU A 29 -15.37 -1.11 3.44
C GLU A 29 -16.15 -0.99 4.77
N ARG A 30 -17.43 -0.61 4.70
CA ARG A 30 -18.30 -0.47 5.88
C ARG A 30 -18.37 -1.74 6.77
N ARG A 31 -18.10 -2.92 6.20
CA ARG A 31 -18.04 -4.21 6.92
C ARG A 31 -16.65 -4.56 7.47
N GLY A 32 -15.67 -3.68 7.36
CA GLY A 32 -14.29 -3.91 7.79
C GLY A 32 -13.42 -4.69 6.79
N LYS A 33 -13.95 -4.97 5.59
CA LYS A 33 -13.16 -5.63 4.53
C LYS A 33 -12.12 -4.65 4.00
N VAL A 34 -10.86 -5.08 3.99
CA VAL A 34 -9.74 -4.30 3.47
C VAL A 34 -9.51 -4.66 2.00
N LYS A 35 -9.32 -3.64 1.16
CA LYS A 35 -9.02 -3.78 -0.27
C LYS A 35 -7.97 -2.75 -0.69
N PRO A 36 -7.19 -2.99 -1.75
CA PRO A 36 -6.33 -1.97 -2.30
C PRO A 36 -7.17 -0.88 -2.97
N ILE A 37 -6.67 0.36 -2.96
CA ILE A 37 -7.26 1.45 -3.73
C ILE A 37 -7.02 1.17 -5.23
N PRO A 38 -7.99 1.44 -6.13
CA PRO A 38 -7.79 1.25 -7.57
C PRO A 38 -6.52 1.96 -8.08
N GLY A 39 -5.67 1.24 -8.81
CA GLY A 39 -4.38 1.75 -9.29
C GLY A 39 -3.24 1.69 -8.27
N CYS A 40 -3.48 1.16 -7.07
CA CYS A 40 -2.47 0.90 -6.04
C CYS A 40 -2.58 -0.56 -5.56
N GLU A 41 -2.50 -1.51 -6.49
CA GLU A 41 -2.58 -2.95 -6.17
C GLU A 41 -1.22 -3.49 -5.70
N THR A 42 -0.13 -2.88 -6.16
CA THR A 42 1.25 -3.27 -5.86
C THR A 42 2.06 -2.13 -5.28
N PHE A 43 3.06 -2.45 -4.46
CA PHE A 43 4.05 -1.47 -4.03
C PHE A 43 4.83 -0.94 -5.24
N PRO A 44 5.09 0.38 -5.31
CA PRO A 44 6.03 0.92 -6.29
C PRO A 44 7.39 0.22 -6.12
N ASP A 45 8.11 0.05 -7.23
CA ASP A 45 9.39 -0.66 -7.38
C ASP A 45 9.36 -2.18 -7.23
N VAL A 46 8.75 -2.70 -6.15
CA VAL A 46 8.88 -4.13 -5.79
C VAL A 46 7.81 -5.00 -6.47
N GLY A 47 6.65 -4.42 -6.80
CA GLY A 47 5.53 -5.16 -7.41
C GLY A 47 4.80 -6.12 -6.45
N GLY A 48 5.14 -6.12 -5.16
CA GLY A 48 4.45 -6.93 -4.15
C GLY A 48 3.02 -6.47 -3.93
N ASN A 49 2.07 -7.40 -3.75
CA ASN A 49 0.67 -7.08 -3.51
C ASN A 49 0.50 -6.35 -2.16
N ILE A 50 -0.17 -5.20 -2.18
CA ILE A 50 -0.40 -4.36 -1.00
C ILE A 50 -1.24 -5.05 0.07
N CYS A 51 -2.19 -5.90 -0.32
CA CYS A 51 -2.98 -6.69 0.62
C CYS A 51 -2.32 -8.02 0.98
N GLY A 52 -1.11 -8.26 0.49
CA GLY A 52 -0.39 -9.52 0.64
C GLY A 52 -0.99 -10.66 -0.18
N THR A 53 -0.37 -11.82 -0.03
CA THR A 53 -0.80 -13.07 -0.67
C THR A 53 -0.83 -14.14 0.41
N PHE A 54 -1.93 -14.89 0.49
CA PHE A 54 -2.00 -16.01 1.39
C PHE A 54 -1.25 -17.19 0.77
N PHE A 55 -0.02 -17.44 1.25
CA PHE A 55 0.70 -18.68 0.94
C PHE A 55 0.27 -19.75 1.93
N ALA A 56 0.16 -21.00 1.48
CA ALA A 56 -0.08 -22.17 2.34
C ALA A 56 1.16 -22.54 3.17
N ILE A 57 1.77 -21.54 3.81
CA ILE A 57 2.84 -21.71 4.78
C ILE A 57 2.22 -21.72 6.17
N GLN A 58 2.84 -22.47 7.07
CA GLN A 58 2.34 -22.65 8.42
C GLN A 58 2.27 -21.28 9.13
N GLU A 59 1.11 -20.95 9.72
CA GLU A 59 0.85 -19.62 10.30
C GLU A 59 1.86 -19.22 11.39
N ASN A 60 2.58 -20.17 12.01
CA ASN A 60 3.61 -19.84 13.01
C ASN A 60 4.92 -19.29 12.42
N LEU A 61 5.06 -19.23 11.10
CA LEU A 61 6.28 -18.77 10.41
C LEU A 61 6.20 -17.32 9.93
N THR A 62 5.02 -16.72 9.93
CA THR A 62 4.78 -15.33 9.51
C THR A 62 3.85 -14.66 10.51
N ILE A 63 4.47 -13.89 11.42
CA ILE A 63 3.83 -12.98 12.37
C ILE A 63 4.05 -11.55 11.88
#